data_AF-A0A7X7MEN9-F1
#
_entry.id   AF-A0A7X7MEN9-F1
#
_cell.length_a   1.000
_cell.length_b   1.000
_cell.length_c   1.000
_cell.angle_alpha   90.00
_cell.angle_beta   90.00
_cell.angle_gamma   90.00
#
_symmetry.space_group_name_H-M   'P 1'
#
loop_
_entity.id
_entity.type
_entity.pdbx_description
1 polymer ?
#
loop_
_entity_poly.entity_id
_entity_poly.type
_entity_poly.pdbx_seq_one_letter_code
_entity_poly.pdbx_strand_id
1 'polypeptide(L)'
;DHERYTQRIRNYTAKPIEVEVRRAFPGHVAFRSALPGIKLFDFQTPEFTTTVAPGQKADCLFEIVRQQGRNLRQSNVTLAEAEIAMP
;
A
#
# COMPACT_ATOMS: atom_id res chain seq x y z
N ASP A 1 12.66 0.86 -10.78
CA ASP A 1 12.14 -0.52 -10.76
C ASP A 1 10.69 -0.48 -10.29
N HIS A 2 9.83 -1.31 -10.87
CA HIS A 2 8.39 -1.29 -10.66
C HIS A 2 7.90 -2.65 -10.17
N GLU A 3 7.26 -2.68 -9.01
CA GLU A 3 6.70 -3.89 -8.42
C GLU A 3 5.22 -3.67 -8.09
N ARG A 4 4.34 -4.55 -8.58
CA ARG A 4 2.90 -4.50 -8.29
C ARG A 4 2.54 -5.49 -7.19
N TYR A 5 1.67 -5.07 -6.29
CA TYR A 5 1.23 -5.85 -5.14
C TYR A 5 -0.29 -5.94 -5.09
N THR A 6 -0.78 -7.13 -4.71
CA THR A 6 -2.16 -7.35 -4.27
C THR A 6 -2.14 -7.81 -2.82
N GLN A 7 -2.30 -6.87 -1.89
CA GLN A 7 -2.42 -7.22 -0.48
C GLN A 7 -3.85 -7.68 -0.19
N ARG A 8 -4.02 -9.01 -0.13
CA ARG A 8 -5.31 -9.65 0.11
C ARG A 8 -5.54 -9.91 1.59
N ILE A 9 -6.57 -9.30 2.15
CA ILE A 9 -6.98 -9.49 3.54
C ILE A 9 -8.28 -10.31 3.54
N ARG A 10 -8.31 -11.42 4.28
CA ARG A 10 -9.48 -12.30 4.39
C ARG A 10 -9.96 -12.33 5.83
N ASN A 11 -11.27 -12.17 6.02
CA ASN A 11 -11.90 -12.26 7.31
C ASN A 11 -12.65 -13.59 7.44
N TYR A 12 -12.10 -14.54 8.18
CA TYR A 12 -12.76 -15.81 8.49
C TYR A 12 -13.52 -15.79 9.83
N THR A 13 -13.63 -14.63 10.47
CA THR A 13 -14.39 -14.49 11.70
C THR A 13 -15.85 -14.17 11.40
N ALA A 14 -16.71 -14.32 12.41
CA ALA A 14 -18.14 -14.01 12.29
C ALA A 14 -18.46 -12.50 12.43
N LYS A 15 -17.46 -11.64 12.67
CA LYS A 15 -17.65 -10.19 12.88
C LYS A 15 -16.87 -9.39 11.85
N PRO A 16 -17.35 -8.21 11.41
CA PRO A 16 -16.55 -7.31 10.59
C PRO A 16 -15.24 -6.96 11.29
N ILE A 17 -14.17 -6.81 10.52
CA ILE A 17 -12.89 -6.33 11.02
C ILE A 17 -12.53 -5.03 10.30
N GLU A 18 -11.94 -4.11 11.05
CA GLU A 18 -11.25 -2.94 10.52
C GLU A 18 -9.75 -3.21 10.64
N VAL A 19 -9.03 -3.12 9.53
CA VAL A 19 -7.61 -3.46 9.48
C VAL A 19 -6.82 -2.26 9.00
N GLU A 20 -5.94 -1.77 9.87
CA GLU A 20 -4.89 -0.83 9.51
C GLU A 20 -3.68 -1.61 9.00
N VAL A 21 -3.18 -1.22 7.82
CA VAL A 21 -1.98 -1.78 7.21
C VAL A 21 -0.89 -0.73 7.22
N ARG A 22 0.24 -1.06 7.84
CA ARG A 22 1.49 -0.30 7.77
C ARG A 22 2.59 -1.19 7.21
N ARG A 23 3.27 -0.73 6.16
CA ARG A 23 4.39 -1.48 5.57
C ARG A 23 5.53 -0.54 5.25
N ALA A 24 6.66 -0.71 5.93
CA ALA A 24 7.87 0.06 5.67
C ALA A 24 8.51 -0.35 4.34
N PHE A 25 8.93 0.64 3.55
CA PHE A 25 9.71 0.43 2.34
C PHE A 25 11.05 1.17 2.44
N PRO A 26 12.19 0.46 2.41
CA PRO A 26 13.49 1.11 2.47
C PRO A 26 13.83 1.83 1.15
N GLY A 27 14.57 2.94 1.25
CA GLY A 27 15.09 3.69 0.11
C GLY A 27 14.14 4.77 -0.40
N HIS A 28 14.34 5.19 -1.65
CA HIS A 28 13.49 6.19 -2.32
C HIS A 28 12.40 5.51 -3.12
N VAL A 29 11.17 5.64 -2.66
CA VAL A 29 10.03 4.88 -3.19
C VAL A 29 8.87 5.82 -3.47
N ALA A 30 8.25 5.67 -4.63
CA ALA A 30 6.90 6.18 -4.85
C ALA A 30 5.91 5.02 -4.65
N PHE A 31 5.03 5.17 -3.66
CA PHE A 31 3.90 4.30 -3.40
C PHE A 31 2.70 4.81 -4.19
N ARG A 32 2.25 4.00 -5.15
CA ARG A 32 1.21 4.35 -6.12
C ARG A 32 -0.03 3.51 -5.89
N SER A 33 -1.17 4.13 -5.65
CA SER A 33 -2.41 3.40 -5.37
C SER A 33 -3.65 4.28 -5.47
N ALA A 34 -4.81 3.65 -5.68
CA ALA A 34 -6.13 4.26 -5.61
C ALA A 34 -6.87 3.91 -4.30
N LEU A 35 -6.18 3.32 -3.30
CA LEU A 35 -6.82 2.99 -2.03
C LEU A 35 -7.24 4.28 -1.30
N PRO A 36 -8.44 4.30 -0.70
CA PRO A 36 -8.92 5.49 0.00
C PRO A 36 -8.11 5.72 1.28
N GLY A 37 -7.81 6.99 1.57
CA GLY A 37 -7.26 7.40 2.86
C GLY A 37 -5.81 6.99 3.11
N ILE A 38 -5.03 6.66 2.08
CA ILE A 38 -3.60 6.39 2.25
C ILE A 38 -2.91 7.66 2.76
N LYS A 39 -2.09 7.50 3.80
CA LYS A 39 -1.22 8.54 4.34
C LYS A 39 0.13 7.96 4.73
N LEU A 40 1.08 8.81 5.07
CA LEU A 40 2.36 8.39 5.63
C LEU A 40 2.24 8.33 7.15
N PHE A 41 2.50 7.17 7.74
CA PHE A 41 2.68 7.03 9.18
C PHE A 41 4.00 7.66 9.62
N ASP A 42 5.06 7.40 8.85
CA ASP A 42 6.36 8.06 8.94
C ASP A 42 6.93 8.27 7.53
N PHE A 43 8.18 8.73 7.42
CA PHE A 43 8.82 9.03 6.14
C PHE A 43 9.10 7.79 5.25
N GLN A 44 8.91 6.56 5.74
CA GLN A 44 9.13 5.30 5.00
C GLN A 44 7.93 4.35 5.00
N THR A 45 6.87 4.68 5.73
CA THR A 45 5.77 3.75 6.01
C THR A 45 4.44 4.34 5.55
N PRO A 46 3.94 3.95 4.37
CA PRO A 46 2.54 4.17 4.00
C PRO A 46 1.61 3.39 4.93
N GLU A 47 0.49 4.03 5.26
CA GLU A 47 -0.60 3.52 6.08
C GLU A 47 -1.92 3.65 5.31
N PHE A 48 -2.75 2.62 5.36
CA PHE A 48 -4.14 2.68 4.94
C PHE A 48 -5.01 1.76 5.79
N THR A 49 -6.31 2.02 5.81
CA THR A 49 -7.30 1.21 6.52
C THR A 49 -8.27 0.56 5.54
N THR A 50 -8.68 -0.67 5.82
CA THR A 50 -9.75 -1.34 5.07
C THR A 50 -10.66 -2.11 6.02
N THR A 51 -11.95 -2.08 5.72
CA THR A 51 -12.96 -2.88 6.43
C THR A 51 -13.23 -4.15 5.65
N VAL A 52 -13.26 -5.30 6.33
CA VAL A 52 -13.55 -6.60 5.72
C VAL A 52 -14.71 -7.26 6.46
N ALA A 53 -15.82 -7.45 5.76
CA ALA A 53 -17.01 -8.11 6.30
C ALA A 53 -16.74 -9.61 6.62
N PRO A 54 -17.58 -10.24 7.48
CA PRO A 54 -17.46 -11.67 7.79
C PRO A 54 -17.46 -12.55 6.55
N GLY A 55 -16.53 -13.49 6.46
CA GLY A 55 -16.39 -14.41 5.32
C GLY A 55 -15.92 -13.76 4.01
N GLN A 56 -15.64 -12.45 4.00
CA GLN A 56 -15.25 -11.71 2.80
C GLN A 56 -13.73 -11.50 2.70
N LYS A 57 -13.30 -11.00 1.54
CA LYS A 57 -11.94 -10.57 1.28
C LYS A 57 -11.91 -9.14 0.73
N ALA A 58 -10.85 -8.41 1.03
CA ALA A 58 -10.51 -7.14 0.41
C ALA A 58 -9.17 -7.30 -0.31
N ASP A 59 -9.11 -6.86 -1.57
CA ASP A 59 -7.89 -6.82 -2.38
C ASP A 59 -7.38 -5.39 -2.44
N CYS A 60 -6.29 -5.11 -1.74
CA CYS A 60 -5.67 -3.80 -1.67
C CYS A 60 -4.53 -3.70 -2.70
N LEU A 61 -4.78 -3.04 -3.82
CA LEU A 61 -3.84 -2.91 -4.94
C LEU A 61 -2.95 -1.68 -4.81
N PHE A 62 -1.65 -1.88 -4.99
CA PHE A 62 -0.68 -0.79 -5.06
C PHE A 62 0.55 -1.19 -5.87
N GLU A 63 1.25 -0.20 -6.41
CA GLU A 63 2.55 -0.34 -7.07
C GLU A 63 3.61 0.42 -6.28
N ILE A 64 4.79 -0.18 -6.22
CA ILE A 64 6.01 0.41 -5.67
C ILE A 64 6.92 0.75 -6.83
N VAL A 65 7.29 2.02 -6.95
CA VAL A 65 8.31 2.48 -7.89
C VAL A 65 9.57 2.86 -7.11
N ARG A 66 10.57 1.98 -7.16
CA ARG A 66 11.88 2.22 -6.53
C ARG A 66 12.75 3.08 -7.43
N GLN A 67 13.16 4.23 -6.91
CA GLN A 67 14.12 5.12 -7.55
C GLN A 67 15.54 4.71 -7.14
N GLN A 68 16.42 4.57 -8.12
CA GLN A 68 17.81 4.11 -7.93
C GLN A 68 18.79 5.02 -8.69
N GLY A 69 20.07 4.95 -8.33
CA GLY A 69 21.13 5.70 -9.03
C GLY A 69 20.91 7.21 -9.01
N ARG A 70 20.98 7.87 -10.17
CA ARG A 70 20.76 9.33 -10.30
C ARG A 70 19.36 9.80 -9.89
N ASN A 71 18.39 8.89 -9.78
CA ASN A 71 17.03 9.21 -9.34
C ASN A 71 16.86 9.10 -7.82
N LEU A 72 17.87 8.61 -7.11
CA LEU A 72 17.93 8.58 -5.65
C LEU A 72 18.17 10.02 -5.15
N ARG A 73 17.12 10.67 -4.66
CA ARG A 73 17.22 12.03 -4.09
C ARG A 73 17.15 12.02 -2.58
N GLN A 74 16.28 11.19 -2.01
CA GLN A 74 16.05 11.11 -0.57
C GLN A 74 15.54 9.70 -0.21
N SER A 75 15.97 9.16 0.93
CA SER A 75 15.56 7.82 1.38
C SER A 75 14.19 7.87 2.09
N ASN A 76 13.14 8.16 1.31
CA ASN A 76 11.77 8.28 1.79
C ASN A 76 10.74 7.64 0.84
N VAL A 77 9.53 7.46 1.36
CA VAL A 77 8.33 7.14 0.59
C VAL A 77 7.57 8.42 0.24
N THR A 78 7.09 8.49 -1.00
CA THR A 78 6.13 9.49 -1.47
C THR A 78 4.85 8.78 -1.91
N LEU A 79 3.70 9.42 -1.73
CA LEU A 79 2.41 8.88 -2.14
C LEU A 79 2.01 9.49 -3.50
N ALA A 80 1.45 8.67 -4.37
CA ALA A 80 0.87 9.12 -5.63
C ALA A 80 -0.39 8.33 -5.95
N GLU A 81 -1.39 9.01 -6.49
CA GLU A 81 -2.61 8.36 -6.94
C GLU A 81 -2.35 7.59 -8.24
N ALA A 82 -2.83 6.36 -8.32
CA ALA A 82 -2.76 5.56 -9.54
C ALA A 82 -3.81 4.45 -9.54
N GLU A 83 -4.52 4.30 -10.65
CA GLU A 83 -5.29 3.10 -10.92
C GLU A 83 -4.33 1.96 -11.30
N ILE A 84 -4.40 0.86 -10.54
CA ILE A 84 -3.55 -0.31 -10.72
C ILE A 84 -4.43 -1.46 -11.21
N ALA A 85 -4.14 -1.98 -12.40
CA ALA A 85 -4.75 -3.22 -12.85
C ALA A 85 -4.21 -4.41 -12.03
N MET A 86 -5.06 -5.42 -11.78
CA MET A 86 -4.60 -6.64 -11.13
C MET A 86 -3.43 -7.25 -11.91
N PRO A 87 -2.34 -7.64 -11.21
CA PRO A 87 -1.21 -8.34 -11.81
C PRO A 87 -1.56 -9.78 -12.23
#